data_AF-A0A965CLR7-F1
#
_entry.id   AF-A0A965CLR7-F1
#
_cell.length_a   1.000
_cell.length_b   1.000
_cell.length_c   1.000
_cell.angle_alpha   90.00
_cell.angle_beta   90.00
_cell.angle_gamma   90.00
#
_symmetry.space_group_name_H-M   'P 1'
#
loop_
_entity.id
_entity.type
_entity.pdbx_description
1 polymer ?
#
loop_
_entity_poly.entity_id
_entity_poly.type
_entity_poly.pdbx_seq_one_letter_code
_entity_poly.pdbx_strand_id
1 'polypeptide(L)'
;MTDATPYAQAELLMRALPHMQRYDDATIVVKYGGHAMGDEQMARDFAKDMILLEQAGVNPVVVHGGGPQIGAMLNRLNIKSEFAAGLRVTDKATMDVVEMVLAGLINKQIVGFINNEGGRAIGLCGKDGNMVTAHKLTRTIVDDTTKQEQEIDLGFVGEPHRVDSRVLDALLGRELIPVLAPVCNGDDGQTYNV
;
A
#
# COMPACT_ATOMS: atom_id res chain seq x y z
N MET A 1 -17.67 12.47 -22.65
CA MET A 1 -19.09 12.41 -22.24
C MET A 1 -19.70 11.21 -22.91
N THR A 2 -20.25 10.27 -22.14
CA THR A 2 -20.79 9.00 -22.62
C THR A 2 -22.07 9.19 -23.43
N ASP A 3 -22.28 8.41 -24.51
CA ASP A 3 -23.50 8.36 -25.34
C ASP A 3 -24.76 7.85 -24.61
N ALA A 4 -24.74 7.75 -23.29
CA ALA A 4 -25.86 7.28 -22.48
C ALA A 4 -26.88 8.41 -22.27
N THR A 5 -28.17 8.10 -22.39
CA THR A 5 -29.23 9.06 -22.07
C THR A 5 -29.25 9.38 -20.57
N PRO A 6 -29.70 10.58 -20.16
CA PRO A 6 -29.84 10.91 -18.74
C PRO A 6 -30.67 9.89 -17.95
N TYR A 7 -31.69 9.30 -18.58
CA TYR A 7 -32.51 8.25 -17.97
C TYR A 7 -31.70 6.97 -17.68
N ALA A 8 -30.88 6.52 -18.64
CA ALA A 8 -30.04 5.33 -18.46
C ALA A 8 -28.98 5.55 -17.37
N GLN A 9 -28.41 6.76 -17.28
CA GLN A 9 -27.47 7.11 -16.21
C GLN A 9 -28.15 7.12 -14.83
N ALA A 10 -29.35 7.71 -14.73
CA ALA A 10 -30.12 7.71 -13.49
C ALA A 10 -30.51 6.28 -13.04
N GLU A 11 -30.95 5.44 -13.98
CA GLU A 11 -31.30 4.04 -13.70
C GLU A 11 -30.08 3.25 -13.19
N LEU A 12 -28.90 3.46 -13.76
CA LEU A 12 -27.66 2.84 -13.30
C LEU A 12 -27.32 3.24 -11.86
N LEU A 13 -27.38 4.54 -11.54
CA LEU A 13 -27.10 5.04 -10.19
C LEU A 13 -28.12 4.51 -9.17
N MET A 14 -29.41 4.47 -9.53
CA MET A 14 -30.46 3.91 -8.67
C MET A 14 -30.25 2.42 -8.36
N ARG A 15 -29.73 1.65 -9.32
CA ARG A 15 -29.37 0.24 -9.11
C ARG A 15 -28.14 0.07 -8.24
N ALA A 16 -27.22 1.04 -8.24
CA ALA A 16 -26.03 1.02 -7.39
C ALA A 16 -26.33 1.43 -5.94
N LEU A 17 -27.40 2.20 -5.69
CA LEU A 17 -27.72 2.76 -4.38
C LEU A 17 -27.74 1.74 -3.22
N PRO A 18 -28.33 0.53 -3.35
CA PRO A 18 -28.30 -0.45 -2.26
C PRO A 18 -26.88 -0.92 -1.90
N HIS A 19 -25.96 -0.92 -2.87
CA HIS A 19 -24.56 -1.25 -2.64
C HIS A 19 -23.83 -0.12 -1.92
N MET A 20 -24.12 1.14 -2.26
CA MET A 20 -23.56 2.31 -1.57
C MET A 20 -24.02 2.34 -0.12
N GLN A 21 -25.33 2.20 0.13
CA GLN A 21 -25.91 2.18 1.48
C GLN A 21 -25.37 1.05 2.37
N ARG A 22 -24.97 -0.09 1.78
CA ARG A 22 -24.40 -1.21 2.53
C ARG A 22 -23.05 -0.85 3.17
N TYR A 23 -22.29 0.05 2.56
CA TYR A 23 -20.94 0.42 3.00
C TYR A 23 -20.86 1.86 3.52
N ASP A 24 -22.01 2.49 3.76
CA ASP A 24 -22.09 3.80 4.39
C ASP A 24 -21.34 3.79 5.73
N ASP A 25 -20.49 4.79 5.94
CA ASP A 25 -19.52 4.93 7.05
C ASP A 25 -18.51 3.76 7.21
N ALA A 26 -18.56 2.73 6.37
CA ALA A 26 -17.67 1.58 6.50
C ALA A 26 -16.23 1.95 6.13
N THR A 27 -15.26 1.45 6.89
CA THR A 27 -13.85 1.55 6.52
C THR A 27 -13.49 0.41 5.58
N ILE A 28 -12.96 0.73 4.40
CA ILE A 28 -12.51 -0.25 3.41
C ILE A 28 -11.01 -0.09 3.15
N VAL A 29 -10.24 -1.13 3.45
CA VAL A 29 -8.80 -1.17 3.16
C VAL A 29 -8.59 -1.75 1.76
N VAL A 30 -7.95 -0.98 0.88
CA VAL A 30 -7.71 -1.34 -0.51
C VAL A 30 -6.21 -1.53 -0.75
N LYS A 31 -5.81 -2.76 -1.05
CA LYS A 31 -4.42 -3.06 -1.43
C LYS A 31 -4.20 -2.69 -2.90
N TYR A 32 -3.51 -1.57 -3.13
CA TYR A 32 -3.06 -1.17 -4.47
C TYR A 32 -1.67 -1.75 -4.74
N GLY A 33 -1.47 -2.46 -5.84
CA GLY A 33 -0.23 -3.21 -6.04
C GLY A 33 -0.14 -3.99 -7.34
N GLY A 34 1.07 -4.48 -7.64
CA GLY A 34 1.31 -5.33 -8.79
C GLY A 34 1.31 -4.57 -10.12
N HIS A 35 0.85 -5.22 -11.18
CA HIS A 35 0.85 -4.68 -12.55
C HIS A 35 0.08 -3.36 -12.68
N ALA A 36 -0.92 -3.13 -11.82
CA ALA A 36 -1.73 -1.91 -11.81
C ALA A 36 -0.92 -0.63 -11.47
N MET A 37 0.29 -0.76 -10.92
CA MET A 37 1.17 0.37 -10.59
C MET A 37 2.13 0.78 -11.73
N GLY A 38 2.15 0.02 -12.83
CA GLY A 38 3.05 0.28 -13.96
C GLY A 38 2.47 1.21 -15.03
N ASP A 39 1.17 1.47 -14.99
CA ASP A 39 0.44 2.29 -15.96
C ASP A 39 -0.16 3.52 -15.27
N GLU A 40 0.21 4.70 -15.75
CA GLU A 40 -0.28 5.97 -15.21
C GLU A 40 -1.79 6.12 -15.35
N GLN A 41 -2.38 5.62 -16.45
CA GLN A 41 -3.82 5.69 -16.65
C GLN A 41 -4.57 4.84 -15.61
N MET A 42 -4.07 3.63 -15.33
CA MET A 42 -4.61 2.77 -14.27
C MET A 42 -4.49 3.42 -12.88
N ALA A 43 -3.40 4.15 -12.61
CA ALA A 43 -3.22 4.86 -11.35
C ALA A 43 -4.24 6.01 -11.18
N ARG A 44 -4.56 6.72 -12.28
CA ARG A 44 -5.59 7.77 -12.30
C ARG A 44 -6.99 7.20 -12.14
N ASP A 45 -7.29 6.08 -12.79
CA ASP A 45 -8.59 5.43 -12.66
C ASP A 45 -8.78 4.88 -11.24
N PHE A 46 -7.74 4.28 -10.65
CA PHE A 46 -7.74 3.91 -9.24
C PHE A 46 -7.98 5.12 -8.31
N ALA A 47 -7.34 6.26 -8.59
CA ALA A 47 -7.54 7.47 -7.80
C ALA A 47 -9.01 7.96 -7.86
N LYS A 48 -9.64 7.94 -9.04
CA LYS A 48 -11.06 8.25 -9.19
C LYS A 48 -11.96 7.29 -8.42
N ASP A 49 -11.64 5.99 -8.42
CA ASP A 49 -12.39 5.00 -7.65
C ASP A 49 -12.31 5.27 -6.14
N MET A 50 -11.14 5.66 -5.61
CA MET A 50 -11.00 6.01 -4.20
C MET A 50 -11.81 7.25 -3.83
N ILE A 51 -11.85 8.25 -4.71
CA ILE A 51 -12.69 9.43 -4.52
C ILE A 51 -14.17 9.06 -4.59
N LEU A 52 -14.56 8.20 -5.53
CA LEU A 52 -15.95 7.75 -5.64
C LEU A 52 -16.41 7.04 -4.36
N LEU A 53 -15.56 6.19 -3.77
CA LEU A 53 -15.85 5.55 -2.48
C LEU A 53 -16.02 6.59 -1.37
N GLU A 54 -15.09 7.53 -1.26
CA GLU A 54 -15.14 8.61 -0.26
C GLU A 54 -16.43 9.45 -0.40
N GLN A 55 -16.76 9.88 -1.62
CA GLN A 55 -17.98 10.64 -1.92
C GLN A 55 -19.26 9.82 -1.72
N ALA A 56 -19.18 8.49 -1.73
CA ALA A 56 -20.29 7.59 -1.45
C ALA A 56 -20.50 7.32 0.05
N GLY A 57 -19.74 7.99 0.94
CA GLY A 57 -19.82 7.81 2.39
C GLY A 57 -18.93 6.69 2.94
N VAL A 58 -18.12 6.05 2.09
CA VAL A 58 -17.16 5.02 2.51
C VAL A 58 -15.89 5.72 3.03
N ASN A 59 -15.20 5.11 3.98
CA ASN A 59 -13.91 5.56 4.48
C ASN A 59 -12.77 4.71 3.87
N PRO A 60 -12.24 5.03 2.67
CA PRO A 60 -11.20 4.23 2.03
C PRO A 60 -9.82 4.46 2.67
N VAL A 61 -9.08 3.37 2.88
CA VAL A 61 -7.66 3.36 3.28
C VAL A 61 -6.87 2.59 2.24
N VAL A 62 -5.89 3.23 1.61
CA VAL A 62 -5.06 2.59 0.58
C VAL A 62 -3.79 2.02 1.21
N VAL A 63 -3.44 0.77 0.88
CA VAL A 63 -2.13 0.18 1.22
C VAL A 63 -1.41 -0.18 -0.08
N HIS A 64 -0.28 0.47 -0.38
CA HIS A 64 0.37 0.30 -1.68
C HIS A 64 1.56 -0.67 -1.67
N GLY A 65 2.08 -1.04 -2.85
CA GLY A 65 3.30 -1.82 -3.02
C GLY A 65 4.35 -1.02 -3.81
N GLY A 66 5.33 -1.69 -4.42
CA GLY A 66 6.32 -0.99 -5.24
C GLY A 66 7.47 -1.81 -5.81
N GLY A 67 7.31 -3.12 -5.94
CA GLY A 67 8.41 -4.04 -6.31
C GLY A 67 9.22 -3.61 -7.55
N PRO A 68 8.58 -3.29 -8.70
CA PRO A 68 9.28 -2.86 -9.91
C PRO A 68 10.09 -1.56 -9.73
N GLN A 69 9.52 -0.56 -9.07
CA GLN A 69 10.14 0.74 -8.84
C GLN A 69 11.32 0.64 -7.87
N ILE A 70 11.22 -0.20 -6.84
CA ILE A 70 12.34 -0.54 -5.95
C ILE A 70 13.48 -1.14 -6.78
N GLY A 71 13.19 -2.15 -7.60
CA GLY A 71 14.19 -2.79 -8.46
C GLY A 71 14.87 -1.81 -9.42
N ALA A 72 14.09 -0.91 -10.02
CA ALA A 72 14.63 0.14 -10.89
C ALA A 72 15.60 1.08 -10.15
N MET A 73 15.28 1.47 -8.92
CA MET A 73 16.16 2.34 -8.12
C MET A 73 17.43 1.62 -7.66
N LEU A 74 17.31 0.37 -7.19
CA LEU A 74 18.47 -0.44 -6.81
C LEU A 74 19.44 -0.61 -7.99
N ASN A 75 18.92 -0.89 -9.18
CA ASN A 75 19.72 -0.99 -10.40
C ASN A 75 20.45 0.32 -10.73
N ARG A 76 19.78 1.47 -10.60
CA ARG A 76 20.42 2.79 -10.80
C ARG A 76 21.56 3.07 -9.83
N LEU A 77 21.49 2.50 -8.64
CA LEU A 77 22.50 2.64 -7.59
C LEU A 77 23.55 1.50 -7.61
N ASN A 78 23.48 0.58 -8.59
CA ASN A 78 24.30 -0.62 -8.68
C ASN A 78 24.23 -1.51 -7.43
N ILE A 79 23.08 -1.54 -6.75
CA ILE A 79 22.82 -2.44 -5.62
C ILE A 79 22.16 -3.71 -6.17
N LYS A 80 22.76 -4.87 -5.92
CA LYS A 80 22.24 -6.15 -6.40
C LYS A 80 20.96 -6.52 -5.68
N SER A 81 19.92 -6.78 -6.44
CA SER A 81 18.63 -7.25 -5.93
C SER A 81 18.61 -8.78 -5.87
N GLU A 82 18.43 -9.34 -4.68
CA GLU A 82 18.29 -10.79 -4.48
C GLU A 82 16.92 -11.15 -3.89
N PHE A 83 16.44 -12.34 -4.21
CA PHE A 83 15.17 -12.87 -3.70
C PHE A 83 15.37 -14.27 -3.14
N ALA A 84 14.75 -14.54 -2.00
CA ALA A 84 14.71 -15.85 -1.37
C ALA A 84 13.29 -16.12 -0.85
N ALA A 85 12.78 -17.33 -1.07
CA ALA A 85 11.39 -17.71 -0.73
C ALA A 85 10.34 -16.70 -1.21
N GLY A 86 10.50 -16.11 -2.41
CA GLY A 86 9.55 -15.14 -2.97
C GLY A 86 9.56 -13.75 -2.32
N LEU A 87 10.47 -13.50 -1.36
CA LEU A 87 10.67 -12.20 -0.72
C LEU A 87 12.02 -11.63 -1.12
N ARG A 88 12.12 -10.29 -1.14
CA ARG A 88 13.37 -9.59 -1.42
C ARG A 88 14.28 -9.71 -0.21
N VAL A 89 15.48 -10.25 -0.39
CA VAL A 89 16.52 -10.18 0.63
C VAL A 89 16.89 -8.70 0.78
N THR A 90 16.74 -8.18 1.99
CA THR A 90 16.80 -6.73 2.24
C THR A 90 17.91 -6.46 3.25
N ASP A 91 19.14 -6.25 2.79
CA ASP A 91 20.22 -5.77 3.66
C ASP A 91 20.03 -4.28 4.03
N LYS A 92 20.96 -3.70 4.80
CA LYS A 92 20.80 -2.33 5.30
C LYS A 92 20.72 -1.30 4.16
N ALA A 93 21.62 -1.40 3.17
CA ALA A 93 21.64 -0.50 2.02
C ALA A 93 20.37 -0.65 1.16
N THR A 94 19.89 -1.88 1.00
CA THR A 94 18.63 -2.18 0.30
C THR A 94 17.45 -1.61 1.06
N MET A 95 17.41 -1.72 2.39
CA MET A 95 16.34 -1.19 3.23
C MET A 95 16.22 0.34 3.10
N ASP A 96 17.35 1.06 3.12
CA ASP A 96 17.33 2.52 2.95
C ASP A 96 16.69 2.92 1.61
N VAL A 97 17.00 2.20 0.53
CA VAL A 97 16.39 2.42 -0.80
C VAL A 97 14.92 2.04 -0.81
N VAL A 98 14.56 0.90 -0.21
CA VAL A 98 13.18 0.44 -0.12
C VAL A 98 12.32 1.48 0.60
N GLU A 99 12.77 2.02 1.73
CA GLU A 99 12.07 3.06 2.47
C GLU A 99 11.90 4.33 1.63
N MET A 100 12.99 4.85 1.04
CA MET A 100 12.94 6.06 0.20
C MET A 100 11.97 5.90 -0.99
N VAL A 101 11.95 4.72 -1.62
CA VAL A 101 11.11 4.48 -2.79
C VAL A 101 9.64 4.27 -2.38
N LEU A 102 9.37 3.45 -1.36
CA LEU A 102 8.01 3.18 -0.93
C LEU A 102 7.37 4.41 -0.29
N ALA A 103 7.95 4.95 0.79
CA ALA A 103 7.37 6.04 1.56
C ALA A 103 7.56 7.43 0.92
N GLY A 104 8.61 7.59 0.11
CA GLY A 104 8.92 8.84 -0.58
C GLY A 104 8.33 8.91 -1.98
N LEU A 105 8.83 8.09 -2.90
CA LEU A 105 8.45 8.21 -4.32
C LEU A 105 7.01 7.74 -4.58
N ILE A 106 6.74 6.47 -4.32
CA ILE A 106 5.49 5.83 -4.74
C ILE A 106 4.31 6.34 -3.92
N ASN A 107 4.48 6.40 -2.60
CA ASN A 107 3.45 6.90 -1.70
C ASN A 107 2.97 8.29 -2.12
N LYS A 108 3.91 9.20 -2.42
CA LYS A 108 3.57 10.58 -2.80
C LYS A 108 3.05 10.70 -4.23
N GLN A 109 3.41 9.79 -5.13
CA GLN A 109 2.78 9.70 -6.45
C GLN A 109 1.29 9.35 -6.35
N ILE A 110 0.92 8.34 -5.56
CA ILE A 110 -0.49 7.94 -5.35
C ILE A 110 -1.29 9.08 -4.70
N VAL A 111 -0.72 9.71 -3.67
CA VAL A 111 -1.31 10.90 -3.06
C VAL A 111 -1.53 12.00 -4.10
N GLY A 112 -0.54 12.25 -4.95
CA GLY A 112 -0.65 13.23 -6.04
C GLY A 112 -1.77 12.90 -7.03
N PHE A 113 -1.93 11.64 -7.43
CA PHE A 113 -3.02 11.23 -8.32
C PHE A 113 -4.40 11.46 -7.68
N ILE A 114 -4.59 11.06 -6.43
CA ILE A 114 -5.86 11.30 -5.70
C ILE A 114 -6.14 12.80 -5.59
N ASN A 115 -5.14 13.61 -5.23
CA ASN A 115 -5.32 15.04 -5.08
C ASN A 115 -5.64 15.73 -6.42
N ASN A 116 -5.02 15.30 -7.52
CA ASN A 116 -5.25 15.87 -8.84
C ASN A 116 -6.66 15.57 -9.38
N GLU A 117 -7.30 14.49 -8.92
CA GLU A 117 -8.68 14.15 -9.27
C GLU A 117 -9.70 14.82 -8.31
N GLY A 118 -9.24 15.69 -7.40
CA GLY A 118 -10.09 16.48 -6.50
C GLY A 118 -10.29 15.89 -5.11
N GLY A 119 -9.70 14.72 -4.82
CA GLY A 119 -9.70 14.14 -3.49
C GLY A 119 -8.70 14.83 -2.55
N ARG A 120 -8.66 14.38 -1.30
CA ARG A 120 -7.63 14.78 -0.34
C ARG A 120 -6.98 13.56 0.26
N ALA A 121 -5.78 13.24 -0.17
CA ALA A 121 -5.00 12.11 0.32
C ALA A 121 -3.86 12.56 1.23
N ILE A 122 -3.56 11.71 2.21
CA ILE A 122 -2.39 11.86 3.09
C ILE A 122 -1.54 10.59 3.03
N GLY A 123 -0.27 10.78 2.71
CA GLY A 123 0.68 9.69 2.60
C GLY A 123 1.39 9.42 3.92
N LEU A 124 1.27 8.20 4.43
CA LEU A 124 1.85 7.75 5.69
C LEU A 124 2.57 6.40 5.51
N CYS A 125 3.29 5.98 6.53
CA CYS A 125 3.85 4.65 6.71
C CYS A 125 3.68 4.19 8.16
N GLY A 126 4.06 2.95 8.47
CA GLY A 126 3.94 2.39 9.80
C GLY A 126 4.74 3.12 10.89
N LYS A 127 5.74 3.93 10.50
CA LYS A 127 6.51 4.76 11.45
C LYS A 127 5.72 5.95 11.97
N ASP A 128 4.77 6.46 11.18
CA ASP A 128 4.03 7.67 11.52
C ASP A 128 3.13 7.40 12.73
N GLY A 129 3.42 8.08 13.84
CA GLY A 129 2.76 7.84 15.13
C GLY A 129 2.98 6.43 15.72
N ASN A 130 4.00 5.70 15.26
CA ASN A 130 4.23 4.28 15.60
C ASN A 130 3.03 3.38 15.25
N MET A 131 2.35 3.68 14.14
CA MET A 131 1.14 2.98 13.68
C MET A 131 1.36 1.48 13.51
N VAL A 132 2.52 1.03 13.03
CA VAL A 132 2.82 -0.39 12.85
C VAL A 132 4.17 -0.70 13.47
N THR A 133 4.23 -1.79 14.24
CA THR A 133 5.49 -2.36 14.72
C THR A 133 5.62 -3.80 14.20
N ALA A 134 6.79 -4.14 13.67
CA ALA A 134 7.09 -5.46 13.13
C ALA A 134 8.18 -6.18 13.94
N HIS A 135 8.18 -7.51 13.88
CA HIS A 135 9.35 -8.30 14.23
C HIS A 135 10.05 -8.76 12.95
N LYS A 136 11.34 -9.07 13.03
CA LYS A 136 12.08 -9.68 11.91
C LYS A 136 11.40 -10.98 11.48
N LEU A 137 11.10 -11.12 10.20
CA LEU A 137 10.53 -12.33 9.64
C LEU A 137 11.61 -13.41 9.52
N THR A 138 11.37 -14.54 10.18
CA THR A 138 12.12 -15.77 9.98
C THR A 138 11.33 -16.69 9.06
N ARG A 139 11.95 -17.15 7.97
CA ARG A 139 11.36 -18.18 7.09
C ARG A 139 12.24 -19.42 7.05
N THR A 140 11.61 -20.58 7.05
CA THR A 140 12.28 -21.87 6.92
C THR A 140 11.91 -22.51 5.60
N ILE A 141 12.88 -23.02 4.85
CA ILE A 141 12.66 -23.88 3.69
C ILE A 141 13.09 -25.30 4.05
N VAL A 142 12.32 -26.29 3.59
CA VAL A 142 12.75 -27.68 3.62
C VAL A 142 13.60 -27.94 2.39
N ASP A 143 14.85 -28.35 2.59
CA ASP A 143 15.72 -28.80 1.51
C ASP A 143 15.16 -30.11 0.92
N ASP A 144 14.84 -30.10 -0.37
CA ASP A 144 14.24 -31.24 -1.06
C ASP A 144 15.11 -32.51 -1.04
N THR A 145 16.42 -32.33 -0.92
CA THR A 145 17.45 -33.40 -0.94
C THR A 145 17.74 -33.92 0.46
N THR A 146 17.96 -33.03 1.42
CA THR A 146 18.36 -33.43 2.78
C THR A 146 17.16 -33.61 3.72
N LYS A 147 15.96 -33.15 3.32
CA LYS A 147 14.75 -33.09 4.14
C LYS A 147 14.94 -32.32 5.46
N GLN A 148 15.96 -31.47 5.52
CA GLN A 148 16.22 -30.62 6.68
C GLN A 148 15.63 -29.23 6.49
N GLU A 149 15.20 -28.66 7.60
CA GLU A 149 14.75 -27.28 7.69
C GLU A 149 15.97 -26.34 7.76
N GLN A 150 16.02 -25.37 6.84
CA GLN A 150 17.01 -24.30 6.82
C GLN A 150 16.34 -22.94 6.98
N GLU A 151 16.81 -22.18 7.96
CA GLU A 151 16.40 -20.79 8.17
C GLU A 151 17.03 -19.89 7.10
N ILE A 152 16.19 -19.05 6.48
CA ILE A 152 16.63 -18.00 5.55
C ILE A 152 16.69 -16.68 6.32
N ASP A 153 17.86 -16.05 6.31
CA ASP A 153 17.95 -14.64 6.69
C ASP A 153 17.52 -13.75 5.51
N LEU A 154 16.37 -13.12 5.65
CA LEU A 154 15.85 -12.15 4.68
C LEU A 154 16.33 -10.71 4.97
N GLY A 155 17.12 -10.49 6.02
CA GLY A 155 17.57 -9.18 6.45
C GLY A 155 16.46 -8.38 7.14
N PHE A 156 16.24 -7.15 6.71
CA PHE A 156 15.25 -6.20 7.21
C PHE A 156 13.86 -6.43 6.58
N VAL A 157 13.43 -7.69 6.52
CA VAL A 157 12.05 -8.07 6.19
C VAL A 157 11.32 -8.40 7.48
N GLY A 158 10.12 -7.85 7.66
CA GLY A 158 9.37 -7.97 8.90
C GLY A 158 7.96 -8.51 8.71
N GLU A 159 7.37 -8.95 9.82
CA GLU A 159 5.95 -9.29 9.93
C GLU A 159 5.29 -8.33 10.93
N PRO A 160 4.17 -7.65 10.59
CA PRO A 160 3.47 -6.81 11.54
C PRO A 160 3.00 -7.64 12.73
N HIS A 161 3.31 -7.21 13.94
CA HIS A 161 2.80 -7.87 15.15
C HIS A 161 1.92 -6.93 16.00
N ARG A 162 2.04 -5.61 15.81
CA ARG A 162 1.19 -4.60 16.47
C ARG A 162 0.79 -3.51 15.49
N VAL A 163 -0.50 -3.16 15.52
CA VAL A 163 -1.08 -2.04 14.76
C VAL A 163 -1.82 -1.12 15.73
N ASP A 164 -1.48 0.16 15.72
CA ASP A 164 -2.13 1.23 16.47
C ASP A 164 -2.86 2.16 15.50
N SER A 165 -4.19 2.07 15.49
CA SER A 165 -5.04 2.80 14.54
C SER A 165 -5.24 4.28 14.89
N ARG A 166 -4.77 4.78 16.04
CA ARG A 166 -5.13 6.12 16.53
C ARG A 166 -4.87 7.25 15.54
N VAL A 167 -3.80 7.14 14.76
CA VAL A 167 -3.49 8.09 13.68
C VAL A 167 -4.55 8.02 12.57
N LEU A 168 -4.96 6.82 12.16
CA LEU A 168 -6.02 6.63 11.18
C LEU A 168 -7.36 7.13 11.72
N ASP A 169 -7.71 6.77 12.94
CA ASP A 169 -8.97 7.17 13.58
C ASP A 169 -9.10 8.70 13.69
N ALA A 170 -7.99 9.42 13.82
CA ALA A 170 -7.96 10.89 13.81
C ALA A 170 -8.16 11.51 12.42
N LEU A 171 -7.90 10.75 11.35
CA LEU A 171 -7.96 11.19 9.95
C LEU A 171 -9.26 10.76 9.26
N LEU A 172 -9.78 9.57 9.58
CA LEU A 172 -11.02 9.03 9.00
C LEU A 172 -12.23 9.91 9.35
N GLY A 173 -13.22 9.97 8.47
CA GLY A 173 -14.39 10.84 8.61
C GLY A 173 -14.14 12.34 8.40
N ARG A 174 -12.96 12.73 7.90
CA ARG A 174 -12.59 14.14 7.63
C ARG A 174 -12.33 14.43 6.15
N GLU A 175 -12.97 13.65 5.27
CA GLU A 175 -12.77 13.73 3.82
C GLU A 175 -11.28 13.59 3.44
N LEU A 176 -10.55 12.75 4.18
CA LEU A 176 -9.14 12.43 3.96
C LEU A 176 -9.01 10.94 3.65
N ILE A 177 -8.20 10.61 2.63
CA ILE A 177 -7.90 9.25 2.19
C ILE A 177 -6.47 8.90 2.62
N PRO A 178 -6.27 8.06 3.65
CA PRO A 178 -4.94 7.62 4.05
C PRO A 178 -4.33 6.69 3.01
N VAL A 179 -3.07 6.93 2.65
CA VAL A 179 -2.28 6.11 1.72
C VAL A 179 -1.04 5.61 2.43
N LEU A 180 -1.01 4.31 2.72
CA LEU A 180 -0.02 3.65 3.56
C LEU A 180 1.06 2.94 2.73
N ALA A 181 2.32 3.30 2.98
CA ALA A 181 3.49 2.57 2.53
C ALA A 181 3.80 1.40 3.48
N PRO A 182 4.14 0.20 2.98
CA PRO A 182 4.37 -0.98 3.80
C PRO A 182 5.79 -1.03 4.37
N VAL A 183 6.15 0.02 5.12
CA VAL A 183 7.39 0.12 5.88
C VAL A 183 7.08 0.57 7.30
N CYS A 184 7.77 0.00 8.29
CA CYS A 184 7.49 0.31 9.69
C CYS A 184 8.74 0.13 10.58
N ASN A 185 8.63 0.52 11.84
CA ASN A 185 9.67 0.27 12.84
C ASN A 185 9.54 -1.16 13.39
N GLY A 186 10.64 -1.76 13.80
CA GLY A 186 10.64 -2.92 14.69
C GLY A 186 10.90 -2.54 16.13
N ASP A 187 10.72 -3.51 17.04
CA ASP A 187 10.99 -3.30 18.47
C ASP A 187 12.47 -3.08 18.78
N ASP A 188 13.34 -3.47 17.86
CA ASP A 188 14.78 -3.22 17.89
C ASP A 188 15.17 -1.81 17.38
N GLY A 189 14.19 -0.99 17.02
CA GLY A 189 14.37 0.34 16.46
C GLY A 189 14.86 0.35 15.01
N GLN A 190 14.94 -0.81 14.35
CA GLN A 190 15.26 -0.90 12.92
C GLN A 190 14.01 -0.67 12.07
N THR A 191 14.23 -0.44 10.78
CA THR A 191 13.15 -0.34 9.80
C THR A 191 12.98 -1.65 9.08
N TYR A 192 11.74 -2.04 8.87
CA TYR A 192 11.39 -3.27 8.16
C TYR A 192 10.54 -2.98 6.92
N ASN A 193 10.83 -3.73 5.87
CA ASN A 193 9.98 -3.90 4.70
C ASN A 193 8.98 -5.03 4.95
N VAL A 194 7.69 -4.81 4.67
CA VAL A 194 6.59 -5.68 5.11
C VAL A 194 5.66 -6.08 3.96
#